data_AF-A0A5B0QIJ6-F1
#
_entry.id   AF-A0A5B0QIJ6-F1
#
_cell.length_a   1.000
_cell.length_b   1.000
_cell.length_c   1.000
_cell.angle_alpha   90.00
_cell.angle_beta   90.00
_cell.angle_gamma   90.00
#
_symmetry.space_group_name_H-M   'P 1'
#
loop_
_entity.id
_entity.type
_entity.pdbx_description
1 polymer ?
#
loop_
_entity_poly.entity_id
_entity_poly.type
_entity_poly.pdbx_seq_one_letter_code
_entity_poly.pdbx_strand_id
1 'polypeptide(L)' 'MNMINNGHELTGAINRDNSNVNFRNDNAVQLAALLKKVLRDLPDPLLTFKLYHLFIASQGVKNDAA' A
#
# COMPACT_ATOMS: atom_id res chain seq x y z
N MET A 1 -20.49 4.17 -13.97
CA MET A 1 -20.56 4.24 -12.50
C MET A 1 -20.23 2.91 -11.80
N ASN A 2 -19.67 1.88 -12.47
CA ASN A 2 -19.44 0.55 -11.86
C ASN A 2 -18.00 0.30 -11.36
N MET A 3 -17.12 1.30 -11.35
CA MET A 3 -15.68 1.10 -11.08
C MET A 3 -15.28 1.13 -9.60
N ILE A 4 -16.14 1.64 -8.71
CA ILE A 4 -15.81 1.76 -7.27
C ILE A 4 -16.30 0.54 -6.46
N ASN A 5 -17.35 -0.17 -6.93
CA ASN A 5 -17.94 -1.27 -6.17
C ASN A 5 -17.09 -2.56 -6.15
N ASN A 6 -16.28 -2.84 -7.19
CA ASN A 6 -15.45 -4.06 -7.23
C ASN A 6 -14.23 -4.04 -6.29
N GLY A 7 -13.69 -2.89 -5.93
CA GLY A 7 -12.46 -2.81 -5.12
C GLY A 7 -12.66 -3.26 -3.67
N HIS A 8 -13.86 -3.08 -3.12
CA HIS A 8 -14.19 -3.47 -1.77
C HIS A 8 -14.32 -5.00 -1.63
N GLU A 9 -14.91 -5.65 -2.63
CA GLU A 9 -15.07 -7.11 -2.65
C GLU A 9 -13.72 -7.82 -2.78
N LEU A 10 -12.82 -7.31 -3.62
CA LEU A 10 -11.45 -7.82 -3.75
C LEU A 10 -10.64 -7.66 -2.44
N THR A 11 -10.78 -6.51 -1.77
CA THR A 11 -10.12 -6.29 -0.47
C THR A 11 -10.61 -7.30 0.58
N GLY A 12 -11.92 -7.56 0.62
CA GLY A 12 -12.53 -8.54 1.53
C GLY A 12 -12.10 -9.97 1.25
N ALA A 13 -11.94 -10.34 -0.02
CA ALA A 13 -11.45 -11.66 -0.42
C ALA A 13 -9.98 -11.87 -0.01
N ILE A 14 -9.10 -10.90 -0.28
CA ILE A 14 -7.68 -10.94 0.09
C ILE A 14 -7.49 -11.07 1.59
N ASN A 15 -8.29 -10.35 2.39
CA ASN A 15 -8.19 -10.40 3.84
C ASN A 15 -8.70 -11.72 4.45
N ARG A 16 -9.45 -12.53 3.68
CA ARG A 16 -9.98 -13.83 4.11
C ARG A 16 -9.11 -15.00 3.66
N ASP A 17 -8.69 -15.02 2.40
CA ASP A 17 -7.76 -16.01 1.83
C ASP A 17 -7.03 -15.40 0.62
N ASN A 18 -5.73 -15.12 0.78
CA ASN A 18 -4.90 -14.52 -0.27
C ASN A 18 -4.41 -15.55 -1.32
N SER A 19 -4.58 -16.85 -1.06
CA SER A 19 -3.99 -17.93 -1.87
C SER A 19 -4.66 -18.10 -3.23
N ASN A 20 -5.94 -17.70 -3.34
CA ASN A 20 -6.78 -17.93 -4.52
C ASN A 20 -7.16 -16.64 -5.28
N VAL A 21 -6.56 -15.51 -4.92
CA VAL A 21 -6.90 -14.24 -5.58
C VAL A 21 -6.09 -14.09 -6.87
N ASN A 22 -6.78 -14.06 -8.02
CA ASN A 22 -6.16 -13.96 -9.34
C ASN A 22 -6.27 -12.53 -9.90
N PHE A 23 -5.12 -11.86 -10.03
CA PHE A 23 -5.02 -10.48 -10.52
C PHE A 23 -4.73 -10.36 -12.03
N ARG A 24 -4.68 -11.47 -12.78
CA ARG A 24 -4.22 -11.47 -14.19
C ARG A 24 -5.04 -10.58 -15.13
N ASN A 25 -6.31 -10.35 -14.83
CA ASN A 25 -7.22 -9.58 -15.66
C ASN A 25 -7.50 -8.17 -15.10
N ASP A 26 -6.89 -7.80 -13.97
CA ASP A 26 -7.14 -6.51 -13.34
C ASP A 26 -6.31 -5.40 -13.99
N ASN A 27 -6.90 -4.21 -14.08
CA ASN A 27 -6.21 -3.04 -14.61
C ASN A 27 -5.14 -2.56 -13.60
N ALA A 28 -3.96 -2.15 -14.09
CA ALA A 28 -2.87 -1.59 -13.29
C ALA A 28 -3.32 -0.46 -12.35
N VAL A 29 -4.28 0.37 -12.77
CA VAL A 29 -4.84 1.45 -11.93
C VAL A 29 -5.62 0.89 -10.73
N GLN A 30 -6.36 -0.21 -10.92
CA GLN A 30 -7.13 -0.87 -9.86
C GLN A 30 -6.21 -1.58 -8.88
N LEU A 31 -5.17 -2.26 -9.39
CA LEU A 31 -4.13 -2.88 -8.54
C LEU A 31 -3.38 -1.84 -7.72
N ALA A 32 -3.02 -0.70 -8.32
CA ALA A 32 -2.39 0.40 -7.58
C ALA A 32 -3.34 0.98 -6.52
N ALA A 33 -4.63 1.10 -6.81
CA ALA A 33 -5.62 1.56 -5.83
C ALA A 33 -5.76 0.59 -4.65
N LEU A 34 -5.78 -0.72 -4.92
CA LEU A 34 -5.82 -1.78 -3.92
C LEU A 34 -4.56 -1.76 -3.03
N LEU A 35 -3.37 -1.73 -3.62
CA LEU A 35 -2.10 -1.67 -2.88
C LEU A 35 -2.05 -0.43 -1.98
N LYS A 36 -2.43 0.74 -2.51
CA LYS A 36 -2.49 1.98 -1.74
C LYS A 36 -3.46 1.88 -0.56
N LYS A 37 -4.58 1.15 -0.74
CA LYS A 37 -5.54 0.90 0.34
C LYS A 37 -4.94 -0.02 1.40
N VAL A 38 -4.35 -1.16 1.02
CA VAL A 38 -3.70 -2.09 1.94
C VAL A 38 -2.65 -1.38 2.81
N LEU A 39 -1.79 -0.56 2.21
CA LEU A 39 -0.76 0.19 2.95
C LEU A 39 -1.34 1.26 3.89
N ARG A 40 -2.54 1.78 3.62
CA ARG A 40 -3.22 2.79 4.44
C ARG A 40 -4.03 2.17 5.58
N ASP A 41 -4.52 0.95 5.39
CA ASP A 41 -5.35 0.25 6.36
C ASP A 41 -4.52 -0.49 7.43
N LEU A 42 -3.17 -0.46 7.33
CA LEU A 42 -2.28 -1.00 8.36
C LEU A 42 -2.43 -0.26 9.71
N PRO A 43 -2.42 -0.96 10.86
CA PRO A 43 -2.53 -0.33 12.18
C PRO A 43 -1.33 0.56 12.54
N ASP A 44 -0.14 0.24 12.01
CA ASP A 44 1.06 1.07 12.04
C ASP A 44 1.47 1.31 10.58
N PRO A 45 1.76 2.55 10.15
CA PRO A 45 2.22 2.82 8.80
C PRO A 45 3.45 1.97 8.46
N LEU A 46 3.65 1.70 7.17
CA LEU A 46 4.77 0.88 6.69
C LEU A 46 6.15 1.35 7.20
N LEU A 47 6.33 2.66 7.35
CA LEU A 47 7.56 3.27 7.85
C LEU A 47 7.58 3.48 9.38
N THR A 48 6.56 3.00 10.09
CA THR A 48 6.34 3.11 11.54
C THR A 48 6.26 4.54 12.06
N PHE A 49 5.48 4.77 13.12
CA PHE A 49 5.46 6.09 13.75
C PHE A 49 6.79 6.45 14.43
N LYS A 50 7.49 5.46 14.99
CA LYS A 50 8.73 5.67 15.76
C LYS A 50 9.87 6.23 14.91
N LEU A 51 9.94 5.84 13.64
CA LEU A 51 11.01 6.25 12.73
C LEU A 51 10.66 7.51 11.92
N TYR A 52 9.45 8.07 12.06
CA TYR A 52 8.99 9.20 11.27
C TYR A 52 9.97 10.39 11.30
N HIS A 53 10.38 10.83 12.48
CA HIS A 53 11.34 11.93 12.61
C HIS A 53 12.73 11.57 12.08
N LEU A 54 13.15 10.30 12.20
CA LEU A 54 14.42 9.84 11.65
C LEU A 54 14.42 9.88 10.12
N PHE A 55 13.33 9.45 9.48
CA PHE A 55 13.18 9.50 8.02
C PHE A 55 13.17 10.94 7.48
N ILE A 56 12.60 11.90 8.23
CA ILE A 56 12.66 13.31 7.86
C ILE A 56 14.08 13.85 8.03
N ALA A 57 14.72 13.57 9.16
CA ALA A 57 16.08 14.03 9.45
C ALA A 57 17.08 13.50 8.41
N SER A 58 16.90 12.26 7.92
CA SER A 58 17.79 11.66 6.92
C SER A 58 17.79 12.41 5.58
N GLN A 59 16.71 13.13 5.23
CA GLN A 59 16.66 13.91 3.98
C GLN A 59 17.60 15.13 3.99
N GLY A 60 17.99 15.60 5.19
CA GLY A 60 18.90 16.73 5.35
C GLY A 60 20.37 16.34 5.44
N VAL A 61 20.68 15.04 5.50
CA VAL A 61 22.05 14.55 5.57
C VAL A 61 22.69 14.74 4.19
N LYS A 62 23.72 15.57 4.13
CA LYS A 62 24.55 15.69 2.92
C LYS A 62 25.37 14.42 2.78
N ASN A 63 25.40 13.88 1.57
CA ASN A 63 26.28 12.76 1.25
C ASN A 63 27.70 13.29 1.11
N ASP A 64 28.41 13.45 2.24
CA ASP A 64 29.80 13.88 2.29
C ASP A 64 30.77 12.72 1.98
N ALA A 65 30.31 11.70 1.25
CA ALA A 65 31.16 10.67 0.69
C ALA A 65 31.87 11.24 -0.55
N ALA A 66 32.99 11.89 -0.29
CA ALA A 66 34.09 12.11 -1.23
C ALA A 66 34.92 10.82 -1.39
#